data_AF-A0A7K4N3B8-F1
#
_entry.id   AF-A0A7K4N3B8-F1
#
_cell.length_a   1.000
_cell.length_b   1.000
_cell.length_c   1.000
_cell.angle_alpha   90.00
_cell.angle_beta   90.00
_cell.angle_gamma   90.00
#
_symmetry.space_group_name_H-M   'P 1'
#
loop_
_entity.id
_entity.type
_entity.pdbx_description
1 polymer ?
#
loop_
_entity_poly.entity_id
_entity_poly.type
_entity_poly.pdbx_seq_one_letter_code
_entity_poly.pdbx_strand_id
1 'polypeptide(L)' 'ILEVPSHKFFLGVQFHPEFNSRPGFPEDAFKTFVTVASQN' A
#
# COMPACT_ATOMS: atom_id res chain seq x y z
N ILE A 1 -2.74 -11.41 1.31
CA ILE A 1 -3.17 -10.10 0.78
C ILE A 1 -4.68 -10.16 0.63
N LEU A 2 -5.40 -9.10 1.00
CA LEU A 2 -6.85 -8.99 0.88
C LEU A 2 -7.19 -7.62 0.27
N GLU A 3 -8.20 -7.59 -0.61
CA GLU A 3 -8.70 -6.38 -1.25
C GLU A 3 -10.24 -6.35 -1.20
N VAL A 4 -10.82 -5.14 -1.27
CA VAL A 4 -12.28 -4.94 -1.40
C VAL A 4 -12.55 -4.24 -2.72
N PRO A 5 -12.96 -4.96 -3.78
CA PRO A 5 -13.02 -4.42 -5.15
C PRO A 5 -13.99 -3.24 -5.33
N SER A 6 -15.03 -3.14 -4.50
CA SER A 6 -15.99 -2.03 -4.54
C SER A 6 -15.48 -0.75 -3.88
N HIS A 7 -14.35 -0.80 -3.18
CA HIS A 7 -13.73 0.36 -2.55
C HIS A 7 -12.64 0.96 -3.47
N LYS A 8 -12.56 2.29 -3.58
CA LYS A 8 -11.60 2.97 -4.47
C LYS A 8 -10.15 2.50 -4.28
N PHE A 9 -9.78 2.24 -3.02
CA PHE A 9 -8.52 1.59 -2.67
C PHE A 9 -8.66 0.91 -1.30
N PHE A 10 -8.48 -0.40 -1.24
CA PHE A 10 -8.43 -1.14 0.02
C PHE A 10 -7.43 -2.29 -0.11
N LEU A 11 -6.40 -2.30 0.73
CA LEU A 11 -5.37 -3.32 0.74
C LEU A 11 -5.08 -3.74 2.18
N GLY A 12 -5.19 -5.04 2.45
CA GLY A 12 -4.84 -5.66 3.73
C GLY A 12 -3.71 -6.67 3.56
N VAL A 13 -2.71 -6.60 4.45
CA VAL A 13 -1.60 -7.55 4.51
C VAL A 13 -1.43 -8.06 5.94
N GLN A 14 -0.96 -9.29 6.09
CA GLN A 14 -0.70 -9.91 7.41
C GLN A 14 0.79 -9.99 7.77
N PHE A 15 1.66 -9.78 6.78
CA PHE A 15 3.08 -9.60 7.04
C PHE A 15 3.37 -8.14 7.40
N HIS A 16 4.62 -7.86 7.78
CA HIS A 16 5.09 -6.53 8.16
C HIS A 16 5.82 -5.85 6.98
N PRO A 17 5.10 -5.19 6.03
CA PRO A 17 5.72 -4.49 4.91
C PRO A 17 6.67 -3.36 5.37
N GLU A 18 6.45 -2.82 6.57
CA GLU A 18 7.23 -1.74 7.16
C GLU A 18 8.71 -2.12 7.36
N PHE A 19 9.01 -3.39 7.59
CA PHE A 19 10.40 -3.84 7.77
C PHE A 19 11.18 -3.94 6.46
N ASN A 20 10.49 -3.99 5.32
CA ASN A 20 11.12 -4.06 3.99
C ASN A 20 11.21 -2.70 3.29
N SER A 21 10.46 -1.71 3.76
CA SER A 21 10.43 -0.35 3.20
C SER A 21 11.62 0.48 3.69
N ARG A 22 12.26 1.24 2.80
CA ARG A 22 13.39 2.14 3.14
C ARG A 22 13.49 3.34 2.19
N PRO A 23 14.20 4.42 2.56
CA PRO A 23 14.37 5.57 1.68
C PRO A 23 14.91 5.18 0.30
N GLY A 24 14.30 5.70 -0.77
CA GLY A 24 14.64 5.36 -2.16
C GLY A 24 14.16 3.98 -2.64
N PHE A 25 13.66 3.14 -1.75
CA PHE A 25 13.11 1.82 -2.05
C PHE A 25 11.88 1.54 -1.16
N PRO A 26 10.76 2.25 -1.40
CA PRO A 26 9.54 2.03 -0.65
C PRO A 26 8.94 0.67 -1.00
N GLU A 27 8.38 -0.01 0.00
CA GLU A 27 7.57 -1.21 -0.24
C GLU A 27 6.27 -0.84 -0.97
N ASP A 28 5.77 -1.77 -1.80
CA ASP A 28 4.70 -1.50 -2.76
C ASP A 28 3.36 -1.12 -2.12
N ALA A 29 3.00 -1.68 -0.97
CA ALA A 29 1.77 -1.34 -0.26
C ALA A 29 1.76 0.14 0.14
N PHE A 30 2.88 0.66 0.66
CA PHE A 30 3.00 2.08 1.02
C PHE A 30 3.08 2.99 -0.20
N LYS A 31 3.89 2.62 -1.20
CA LYS A 31 4.03 3.42 -2.43
C LYS A 31 2.70 3.57 -3.14
N THR A 32 1.94 2.48 -3.26
CA THR A 32 0.64 2.47 -3.94
C THR A 32 -0.39 3.26 -3.14
N PHE A 33 -0.44 3.07 -1.82
CA PHE A 33 -1.33 3.83 -0.95
C PHE A 33 -1.16 5.34 -1.11
N VAL A 34 0.07 5.86 -1.02
CA VAL A 34 0.35 7.30 -1.15
C VAL A 34 0.03 7.80 -2.57
N THR A 35 0.36 7.01 -3.58
CA THR A 35 0.09 7.37 -4.99
C THR A 35 -1.41 7.55 -5.21
N VAL A 36 -2.22 6.58 -4.80
CA VAL A 36 -3.68 6.64 -4.97
C VAL A 36 -4.29 7.73 -4.08
N ALA A 37 -3.76 7.95 -2.87
CA ALA A 37 -4.20 9.03 -2.00
C ALA A 37 -4.01 10.41 -2.65
N SER A 38 -2.92 10.63 -3.39
CA SER A 38 -2.64 11.89 -4.09
C SER A 38 -3.55 12.19 -5.29
N GLN A 39 -4.35 11.21 -5.72
CA GLN A 39 -5.26 11.31 -6.87
C GLN A 39 -6.73 11.54 -6.46
N ASN A 40 -7.02 11.67 -5.15
CA ASN A 40 -8.37 11.91 -4.63
C ASN A 40 -8.73 13.40 -4.59
#